data_AF-A0A538JEK4-F1
#
_entry.id   AF-A0A538JEK4-F1
#
_cell.length_a   1.000
_cell.length_b   1.000
_cell.length_c   1.000
_cell.angle_alpha   90.00
_cell.angle_beta   90.00
_cell.angle_gamma   90.00
#
_symmetry.space_group_name_H-M   'P 1'
#
loop_
_entity.id
_entity.type
_entity.pdbx_description
1 polymer ?
#
loop_
_entity_poly.entity_id
_entity_poly.type
_entity_poly.pdbx_seq_one_letter_code
_entity_poly.pdbx_strand_id
1 'polypeptide(L)' 'MIKNELTQAELEAERAEALPDRAVLSLVNANVAAPINAALALNVASDNSVAYASATQYAPITQGI' A
#
# COMPACT_ATOMS: atom_id res chain seq x y z
N MET A 1 19.49 -17.37 -32.54
CA MET A 1 19.27 -16.15 -31.73
C MET A 1 20.48 -15.99 -30.84
N ILE A 2 21.39 -15.07 -31.19
CA ILE A 2 22.61 -14.80 -30.40
C ILE A 2 22.22 -13.78 -29.34
N LYS A 3 22.44 -14.10 -28.06
CA LYS A 3 22.26 -13.15 -26.97
C LYS A 3 23.49 -12.24 -26.96
N ASN A 4 23.31 -10.94 -27.15
CA ASN A 4 24.34 -9.95 -26.82
C ASN A 4 24.37 -9.82 -25.30
N GLU A 5 25.18 -10.65 -24.65
CA GLU A 5 25.46 -10.52 -23.23
C GLU A 5 26.42 -9.34 -23.04
N LEU A 6 26.01 -8.39 -22.19
CA LEU A 6 26.87 -7.26 -21.82
C LEU A 6 28.09 -7.77 -21.08
N THR A 7 29.25 -7.19 -21.35
CA THR A 7 30.46 -7.44 -20.58
C THR A 7 30.34 -6.83 -19.18
N GLN A 8 31.09 -7.35 -18.20
CA GLN A 8 31.07 -6.82 -16.82
C GLN A 8 31.32 -5.31 -16.76
N ALA A 9 32.22 -4.79 -17.60
CA ALA A 9 32.53 -3.37 -17.67
C ALA A 9 31.36 -2.53 -18.26
N GLU A 10 30.59 -3.08 -19.20
CA GLU A 10 29.40 -2.43 -19.74
C GLU A 10 28.24 -2.44 -18.72
N LEU A 11 28.11 -3.52 -17.94
CA LEU A 11 27.14 -3.64 -16.85
C LEU A 11 27.43 -2.68 -15.69
N GLU A 12 28.71 -2.48 -15.35
CA GLU A 12 29.15 -1.52 -14.34
C GLU A 12 29.03 -0.05 -14.80
N ALA A 13 29.14 0.20 -16.11
CA ALA A 13 28.91 1.52 -16.70
C ALA A 13 27.41 1.89 -16.74
N GLU A 14 26.53 0.89 -16.77
CA GLU A 14 25.11 1.05 -16.51
C GLU A 14 24.93 1.28 -15.00
N ARG A 15 24.14 2.28 -14.59
CA ARG A 15 24.01 2.68 -13.16
C ARG A 15 23.28 1.60 -12.34
N ALA A 16 23.94 0.49 -12.06
CA ALA A 16 23.45 -0.57 -11.21
C ALA A 16 23.71 -0.20 -9.75
N GLU A 17 22.66 0.16 -9.01
CA GLU A 17 22.73 0.24 -7.56
C GLU A 17 22.69 -1.17 -6.99
N ALA A 18 23.64 -1.50 -6.11
CA ALA A 18 23.70 -2.81 -5.49
C ALA A 18 22.43 -3.04 -4.66
N LEU A 19 21.66 -4.07 -4.99
CA LEU A 19 20.50 -4.45 -4.19
C LEU A 19 20.98 -4.83 -2.77
N PRO A 20 20.34 -4.30 -1.72
CA PRO A 20 20.70 -4.64 -0.35
C PRO A 20 20.44 -6.12 -0.08
N ASP A 21 21.11 -6.67 0.94
CA ASP A 21 21.03 -8.09 1.29
C ASP A 21 19.57 -8.54 1.41
N ARG A 22 19.26 -9.75 0.91
CA ARG A 22 17.89 -10.30 0.95
C ARG A 22 17.30 -10.36 2.37
N ALA A 23 18.13 -10.51 3.39
CA ALA A 23 17.72 -10.42 4.79
C ALA A 23 17.21 -9.02 5.15
N VAL A 24 17.85 -7.96 4.63
CA VAL A 24 17.43 -6.57 4.80
C VAL A 24 16.14 -6.30 4.01
N LEU A 25 16.02 -6.79 2.78
CA LEU A 25 14.78 -6.68 1.99
C LEU A 25 13.60 -7.40 2.66
N SER A 26 13.84 -8.53 3.32
CA SER A 26 12.82 -9.27 4.08
C SER A 26 12.38 -8.56 5.37
N LEU A 27 13.24 -7.73 5.97
CA LEU A 27 12.89 -6.90 7.13
C LEU A 27 12.02 -5.71 6.73
N VAL A 28 12.00 -5.33 5.45
CA VAL A 28 11.13 -4.30 4.88
C VAL A 28 9.85 -4.95 4.31
N ASN A 29 9.06 -5.59 5.18
CA ASN A 29 7.68 -5.97 4.85
C ASN A 29 6.72 -5.04 5.60
N ALA A 30 6.38 -3.92 4.95
CA ALA A 30 5.49 -2.91 5.53
C ALA A 30 4.02 -3.29 5.24
N ASN A 31 3.46 -4.11 6.12
CA ASN A 31 2.07 -4.58 6.14
C ASN A 31 1.05 -3.50 6.58
N VAL A 32 1.14 -2.29 6.03
CA VAL A 32 0.38 -1.12 6.50
C VAL A 32 -1.03 -1.10 5.92
N ALA A 33 -2.04 -1.14 6.78
CA ALA A 33 -3.45 -0.93 6.42
C ALA A 33 -4.08 0.10 7.35
N ALA A 34 -4.86 1.02 6.78
CA ALA A 34 -5.61 2.03 7.51
C ALA A 34 -7.09 2.04 7.07
N PRO A 35 -7.93 1.16 7.62
CA PRO A 35 -9.35 1.17 7.32
C PRO A 35 -10.01 2.41 7.93
N ILE A 36 -10.65 3.25 7.13
CA ILE A 36 -11.36 4.46 7.60
C ILE A 36 -12.84 4.33 7.22
N ASN A 37 -13.73 4.50 8.20
CA ASN A 37 -15.17 4.58 7.99
C ASN A 37 -15.71 5.77 8.78
N ALA A 38 -16.35 6.70 8.08
CA ALA A 38 -16.94 7.89 8.66
C ALA A 38 -18.36 8.04 8.14
N ALA A 39 -19.31 8.25 9.05
CA ALA A 39 -20.66 8.66 8.72
C ALA A 39 -20.92 10.02 9.33
N LEU A 40 -21.40 10.95 8.50
CA LEU A 40 -21.75 12.31 8.89
C LEU A 40 -23.18 12.58 8.43
N ALA A 41 -24.02 13.05 9.34
CA ALA A 41 -25.35 13.52 9.03
C ALA A 41 -25.54 14.91 9.63
N LEU A 42 -26.17 15.80 8.86
CA LEU A 42 -26.47 17.17 9.26
C LEU A 42 -27.93 17.46 8.90
N ASN A 43 -28.67 17.98 9.86
CA ASN A 43 -29.99 18.58 9.65
C ASN A 43 -29.83 20.09 9.58
N VAL A 44 -30.32 20.72 8.50
CA VAL A 44 -30.41 22.18 8.40
C VAL A 44 -31.88 22.59 8.32
N ALA A 45 -32.30 23.43 9.27
CA ALA A 45 -33.58 24.16 9.25
C ALA A 45 -34.86 23.30 9.02
N SER A 46 -34.92 22.08 9.55
CA SER A 46 -36.09 21.21 9.35
C SER A 46 -36.73 20.79 10.68
N ASP A 47 -37.94 21.28 10.92
CA ASP A 47 -38.81 20.80 11.99
C ASP A 47 -39.13 19.31 11.76
N ASN A 48 -39.22 18.53 12.84
CA ASN A 48 -39.45 17.09 12.83
C ASN A 48 -38.43 16.22 12.05
N SER A 49 -37.25 16.73 11.66
CA SER A 49 -36.25 15.93 10.95
C SER A 49 -35.38 15.08 11.87
N VAL A 50 -35.07 13.85 11.41
CA VAL A 50 -34.09 12.95 12.03
C VAL A 50 -32.88 12.82 11.10
N ALA A 51 -31.72 13.33 11.52
CA ALA A 51 -30.44 13.09 10.87
C ALA A 51 -29.86 11.82 11.47
N TYR A 52 -29.82 10.75 10.69
CA TYR A 52 -29.24 9.49 11.11
C TYR A 52 -28.06 9.14 10.19
N ALA A 53 -26.87 9.03 10.78
CA ALA A 53 -25.67 8.55 10.13
C ALA A 53 -25.28 7.22 10.77
N SER A 54 -25.21 6.16 9.95
CA SER A 54 -24.72 4.85 10.38
C SER A 54 -23.54 4.46 9.52
N ALA A 55 -22.50 3.95 10.18
CA ALA A 55 -21.30 3.42 9.54
C ALA A 55 -20.99 2.07 10.18
N THR A 56 -21.10 0.99 9.40
CA THR A 56 -20.61 -0.34 9.79
C THR A 56 -19.33 -0.62 9.01
N GLN A 57 -18.22 -0.86 9.69
CA GLN A 57 -16.96 -1.25 9.05
C GLN A 57 -16.64 -2.71 9.36
N TYR A 58 -16.35 -3.48 8.32
CA TYR A 58 -15.80 -4.82 8.42
C TYR A 58 -14.53 -4.87 7.58
N ALA A 59 -13.37 -4.99 8.24
CA ALA A 59 -12.06 -4.91 7.59
C ALA A 59 -11.16 -6.10 8.02
N PRO A 60 -11.48 -7.35 7.61
CA PRO A 60 -10.61 -8.48 7.88
C PRO A 60 -9.30 -8.33 7.09
N ILE A 61 -8.16 -8.44 7.78
CA ILE A 61 -6.83 -8.43 7.18
C ILE A 61 -6.27 -9.85 7.28
N THR A 62 -6.02 -10.48 6.13
CA THR A 62 -5.29 -11.77 6.07
C THR A 62 -3.88 -11.49 5.56
N GLN A 63 -2.88 -11.75 6.40
CA GLN A 63 -1.47 -11.62 6.05
C GLN A 63 -0.79 -12.97 6.22
N GLY A 64 -0.09 -13.41 5.17
CA GLY A 64 0.63 -14.68 5.10
C GLY A 64 2.10 -14.47 4.72
N ILE A 65 2.86 -15.56 4.79
CA ILE A 65 4.23 -15.69 4.26
C ILE A 65 4.14 -16.31 2.86
#